data_AF-A0A8C5BAX8-F1
#
_entry.id   AF-A0A8C5BAX8-F1
#
_cell.length_a   1.000
_cell.length_b   1.000
_cell.length_c   1.000
_cell.angle_alpha   90.00
_cell.angle_beta   90.00
_cell.angle_gamma   90.00
#
_symmetry.space_group_name_H-M   'P 1'
#
loop_
_entity.id
_entity.type
_entity.pdbx_description
1 polymer ?
#
loop_
_entity_poly.entity_id
_entity_poly.type
_entity_poly.pdbx_seq_one_letter_code
_entity_poly.pdbx_strand_id
1 'polypeptide(L)'
;MVDAKGRNMKCLTFLLMLPESVKSRSSKSPKTASPSGSSKLPPVCYEIITLKGKKKKKMAADLFPTKKSPSDGGDGSVTGTTVTGSTSSSSDSSSSSSSSSSSSGSTVQQYHQQNLNNNNTIQNCNWQGLYSTIRERNHTDTFLPLAPLHRNSVMFNNELMADVHFLVGQPGGTERLPGHRYVLAVGSSVFHAMFYGELAENKGEIRIPDVEPAAFLAMLKYIYCDEIDLSADTVLATLYAAKKYIVPHLARACVNFLETSLSAKNACVLLSQSCLFEEPELTQRCWEVIDAQAELALRSEGFCDIDAQTLESILQRETLNTKELVVFEAALSWAEAECQRKEITLSIDNKRKVLGEAVYLIRIPTMALDDFANGAAQSGVLTLHETNDIFLWYTAANKPELQFASEPRKGLSPQRCHRFQSCAYRSNQWRYRGRCDSIQFAVDKRVFIAGFGLYGSSCGSAEYSARIELKRQGVLLGQNHTKYFSDGSSNTFPVWFEYPVQIEPDTFYTASVVLDGSELSYFGQEGVTEVQCGRVTYQFQCSSDSTNGTGVQGGQIPELIFYA
;
A
#
# COMPACT_ATOMS: atom_id res chain seq x y z
N MET A 1 7.95 7.50 21.19
CA MET A 1 7.59 8.53 22.19
C MET A 1 6.12 8.28 22.50
N VAL A 2 5.77 7.83 23.69
CA VAL A 2 4.38 7.56 24.10
C VAL A 2 3.99 8.73 24.99
N ASP A 3 2.87 9.39 24.72
CA ASP A 3 2.33 10.40 25.63
C ASP A 3 1.87 9.72 26.94
N ALA A 4 1.86 10.46 28.04
CA ALA A 4 1.58 10.05 29.41
C ALA A 4 0.18 9.42 29.67
N LYS A 5 -0.54 9.02 28.61
CA LYS A 5 -1.87 8.40 28.64
C LYS A 5 -1.99 7.13 27.79
N GLY A 6 -0.89 6.55 27.29
CA GLY A 6 -0.89 5.18 26.74
C GLY A 6 -1.60 5.00 25.39
N ARG A 7 -1.56 5.98 24.49
CA ARG A 7 -2.07 5.84 23.11
C ARG A 7 -0.93 5.54 22.13
N ASN A 8 -1.13 4.54 21.27
CA ASN A 8 -0.20 4.10 20.22
C ASN A 8 -0.06 5.18 19.13
N MET A 9 1.15 5.74 18.96
CA MET A 9 1.49 6.56 17.80
C MET A 9 2.01 5.68 16.67
N LYS A 10 1.17 5.36 15.69
CA LYS A 10 1.61 4.91 14.37
C LYS A 10 2.04 6.14 13.56
N CYS A 11 3.30 6.55 13.71
CA CYS A 11 3.92 7.56 12.85
C CYS A 11 5.39 7.22 12.65
N LEU A 12 5.68 6.50 11.57
CA LEU A 12 7.04 6.24 11.06
C LEU A 12 7.71 7.52 10.50
N THR A 13 6.99 8.63 10.41
CA THR A 13 7.39 9.86 9.72
C THR A 13 8.56 10.63 10.37
N PHE A 14 8.98 10.29 11.60
CA PHE A 14 9.91 11.15 12.37
C PHE A 14 11.38 10.67 12.43
N LEU A 15 11.77 9.58 11.77
CA LEU A 15 13.07 8.93 12.02
C LEU A 15 14.14 9.00 10.92
N LEU A 16 13.90 9.66 9.78
CA LEU A 16 14.90 9.77 8.70
C LEU A 16 15.67 11.10 8.64
N MET A 17 16.08 11.64 9.79
CA MET A 17 17.14 12.67 9.80
C MET A 17 18.31 12.23 10.68
N LEU A 18 19.30 11.59 10.06
CA LEU A 18 20.69 11.59 10.56
C LEU A 18 21.68 11.82 9.40
N PRO A 19 22.85 12.43 9.69
CA PRO A 19 23.67 13.12 8.70
C PRO A 19 24.71 12.18 8.04
N GLU A 20 24.93 12.37 6.74
CA GLU A 20 26.09 11.82 6.04
C GLU A 20 27.40 12.43 6.55
N SER A 21 28.23 11.65 7.24
CA SER A 21 29.63 12.03 7.43
C SER A 21 30.58 10.86 7.71
N VAL A 22 30.85 9.98 6.75
CA VAL A 22 32.15 9.28 6.69
C VAL A 22 32.49 8.87 5.24
N LYS A 23 33.29 9.67 4.53
CA LYS A 23 34.25 9.14 3.54
C LYS A 23 35.60 9.83 3.74
N SER A 24 36.56 9.01 4.17
CA SER A 24 37.94 9.36 4.46
C SER A 24 38.75 9.58 3.18
N ARG A 25 39.75 10.47 3.31
CA ARG A 25 40.78 10.80 2.32
C ARG A 25 41.72 9.61 2.10
N SER A 26 42.11 9.37 0.86
CA SER A 26 43.42 8.78 0.54
C SER A 26 44.11 9.56 -0.60
N SER A 27 45.43 9.38 -0.67
CA SER A 27 46.49 10.33 -1.02
C SER A 27 46.89 10.40 -2.51
N LYS A 28 47.68 11.43 -2.84
CA LYS A 28 48.18 11.85 -4.17
C LYS A 28 49.39 11.05 -4.73
N SER A 29 49.33 10.75 -6.05
CA SER A 29 50.33 10.98 -7.15
C SER A 29 51.67 10.18 -7.25
N PRO A 30 52.44 10.15 -8.39
CA PRO A 30 52.32 10.89 -9.68
C PRO A 30 52.62 10.17 -11.05
N LYS A 31 52.11 10.78 -12.15
CA LYS A 31 52.57 11.00 -13.56
C LYS A 31 53.46 10.01 -14.36
N THR A 32 53.06 9.75 -15.62
CA THR A 32 53.81 9.98 -16.92
C THR A 32 52.88 9.65 -18.13
N ALA A 33 52.55 10.63 -18.99
CA ALA A 33 53.03 10.86 -20.37
C ALA A 33 52.12 10.26 -21.49
N SER A 34 51.80 11.08 -22.50
CA SER A 34 50.83 10.94 -23.62
C SER A 34 51.56 10.73 -24.98
N PRO A 35 50.98 10.91 -26.22
CA PRO A 35 49.58 11.06 -26.71
C PRO A 35 49.24 10.30 -28.05
N SER A 36 47.96 10.41 -28.49
CA SER A 36 47.41 10.50 -29.89
C SER A 36 46.13 9.63 -30.05
N GLY A 37 45.03 10.02 -30.70
CA GLY A 37 44.58 11.25 -31.37
C GLY A 37 43.08 11.14 -31.79
N SER A 38 42.46 12.31 -32.09
CA SER A 38 41.15 12.56 -32.79
C SER A 38 39.85 11.96 -32.20
N SER A 39 38.68 12.59 -32.15
CA SER A 39 38.10 13.81 -32.75
C SER A 39 36.84 14.23 -31.96
N LYS A 40 36.52 15.53 -31.98
CA LYS A 40 35.53 16.26 -31.15
C LYS A 40 34.09 16.24 -31.70
N LEU A 41 33.09 16.39 -30.81
CA LEU A 41 32.03 17.45 -30.75
C LEU A 41 31.22 17.29 -29.41
N PRO A 42 30.49 18.32 -28.90
CA PRO A 42 30.58 18.76 -27.49
C PRO A 42 29.36 18.43 -26.61
N PRO A 43 29.51 18.42 -25.26
CA PRO A 43 28.36 18.53 -24.37
C PRO A 43 28.15 19.97 -23.88
N VAL A 44 26.88 20.30 -23.74
CA VAL A 44 26.30 21.57 -23.28
C VAL A 44 26.70 21.84 -21.81
N CYS A 45 27.22 23.05 -21.56
CA CYS A 45 27.60 23.53 -20.24
C CYS A 45 26.38 24.02 -19.44
N TYR A 46 26.26 23.58 -18.19
CA TYR A 46 25.52 24.33 -17.16
C TYR A 46 26.55 25.00 -16.23
N GLU A 47 26.46 26.33 -16.11
CA GLU A 47 27.28 27.14 -15.23
C GLU A 47 26.88 26.94 -13.76
N ILE A 48 27.86 26.63 -12.92
CA ILE A 48 27.73 26.67 -11.45
C ILE A 48 28.16 28.07 -11.01
N ILE A 49 27.18 28.90 -10.64
CA ILE A 49 27.44 30.20 -10.02
C ILE A 49 27.85 29.97 -8.55
N THR A 50 29.15 30.06 -8.27
CA THR A 50 29.69 30.15 -6.91
C THR A 50 29.58 31.59 -6.38
N LEU A 51 28.80 31.81 -5.31
CA LEU A 51 28.87 33.05 -4.52
C LEU A 51 29.72 32.84 -3.26
N LYS A 52 30.88 33.51 -3.21
CA LYS A 52 31.74 33.68 -2.03
C LYS A 52 31.09 34.64 -1.02
N GLY A 53 31.11 34.24 0.25
CA GLY A 53 30.37 34.90 1.35
C GLY A 53 31.05 36.06 2.08
N LYS A 54 30.55 36.35 3.29
CA LYS A 54 31.20 37.19 4.31
C LYS A 54 30.78 36.79 5.74
N LYS A 55 31.82 36.45 6.53
CA LYS A 55 32.12 36.79 7.94
C LYS A 55 31.37 36.13 9.12
N LYS A 56 32.07 35.14 9.69
CA LYS A 56 32.37 34.81 11.10
C LYS A 56 31.92 35.81 12.20
N LYS A 57 31.40 35.25 13.30
CA LYS A 57 31.85 35.55 14.69
C LYS A 57 31.82 34.28 15.55
N LYS A 58 32.92 34.07 16.29
CA LYS A 58 33.19 33.03 17.31
C LYS A 58 32.42 33.34 18.60
N MET A 59 32.15 32.32 19.43
CA MET A 59 32.75 32.09 20.77
C MET A 59 32.37 30.69 21.29
N ALA A 60 33.20 30.14 22.16
CA ALA A 60 33.25 28.75 22.65
C ALA A 60 33.00 28.69 24.17
N ALA A 61 32.96 27.46 24.70
CA ALA A 61 33.09 27.05 26.13
C ALA A 61 31.80 27.24 26.98
N ASP A 62 31.35 26.39 27.90
CA ASP A 62 31.87 25.25 28.71
C ASP A 62 30.67 24.31 29.04
N LEU A 63 30.78 22.97 29.03
CA LEU A 63 31.25 22.06 30.10
C LEU A 63 30.48 22.16 31.45
N PHE A 64 29.82 21.04 31.80
CA PHE A 64 29.11 20.61 33.03
C PHE A 64 29.24 21.45 34.32
N PRO A 65 28.23 21.32 35.21
CA PRO A 65 28.58 20.97 36.59
C PRO A 65 27.78 19.81 37.20
N THR A 66 28.53 19.09 38.02
CA THR A 66 28.22 17.97 38.90
C THR A 66 27.41 18.35 40.14
N LYS A 67 26.72 17.33 40.66
CA LYS A 67 26.05 17.18 41.98
C LYS A 67 26.69 17.95 43.16
N LYS A 68 25.83 18.41 44.08
CA LYS A 68 26.03 18.28 45.54
C LYS A 68 24.68 18.37 46.28
N SER A 69 24.45 17.42 47.19
CA SER A 69 23.48 17.48 48.29
C SER A 69 23.88 18.54 49.31
N PRO A 70 22.95 18.95 50.18
CA PRO A 70 23.12 18.58 51.58
C PRO A 70 21.83 18.15 52.29
N SER A 71 22.09 17.43 53.36
CA SER A 71 21.22 16.91 54.41
C SER A 71 20.76 17.97 55.42
N ASP A 72 19.63 17.64 56.05
CA ASP A 72 19.44 17.59 57.52
C ASP A 72 18.51 18.62 58.20
N GLY A 73 17.75 18.07 59.17
CA GLY A 73 16.97 18.75 60.21
C GLY A 73 15.55 19.18 59.79
N GLY A 74 14.45 18.78 60.44
CA GLY A 74 14.26 18.03 61.67
C GLY A 74 12.86 18.33 62.23
N ASP A 75 12.29 17.32 62.89
CA ASP A 75 11.36 17.38 64.03
C ASP A 75 9.83 17.53 63.81
N GLY A 76 9.08 16.80 64.66
CA GLY A 76 7.65 17.02 64.89
C GLY A 76 6.72 15.80 64.79
N SER A 77 6.81 14.87 65.76
CA SER A 77 5.75 13.91 66.09
C SER A 77 4.54 14.62 66.73
N VAL A 78 3.30 14.16 66.51
CA VAL A 78 2.31 13.83 67.56
C VAL A 78 0.99 13.29 66.94
N THR A 79 0.51 12.28 67.65
CA THR A 79 -0.66 11.39 67.56
C THR A 79 -2.06 12.02 67.48
N GLY A 80 -3.04 11.27 66.95
CA GLY A 80 -4.44 11.46 67.35
C GLY A 80 -5.54 10.81 66.48
N THR A 81 -5.99 9.62 66.90
CA THR A 81 -7.42 9.24 67.10
C THR A 81 -8.31 8.79 65.93
N THR A 82 -8.85 7.58 66.13
CA THR A 82 -9.96 6.85 65.51
C THR A 82 -11.34 7.56 65.56
N VAL A 83 -12.29 7.14 64.69
CA VAL A 83 -13.64 6.58 65.00
C VAL A 83 -14.71 6.87 63.90
N THR A 84 -15.33 5.78 63.42
CA THR A 84 -16.69 5.55 62.84
C THR A 84 -17.19 6.16 61.53
N GLY A 85 -17.92 5.33 60.76
CA GLY A 85 -18.94 5.77 59.80
C GLY A 85 -19.43 4.66 58.86
N SER A 86 -20.44 3.90 59.28
CA SER A 86 -21.14 2.80 58.60
C SER A 86 -22.08 3.25 57.46
N THR A 87 -22.36 2.37 56.48
CA THR A 87 -23.69 1.80 56.06
C THR A 87 -23.68 1.36 54.58
N SER A 88 -23.84 0.06 54.32
CA SER A 88 -25.01 -0.61 53.69
C SER A 88 -25.00 -0.58 52.14
N SER A 89 -25.28 -1.64 51.36
CA SER A 89 -26.11 -2.83 51.60
C SER A 89 -25.99 -3.87 50.46
N SER A 90 -26.43 -5.10 50.77
CA SER A 90 -27.16 -6.11 49.94
C SER A 90 -26.43 -6.79 48.76
N SER A 91 -26.05 -8.08 48.87
CA SER A 91 -26.84 -9.33 48.66
C SER A 91 -26.70 -9.80 47.19
N ASP A 92 -26.44 -11.05 46.81
CA ASP A 92 -26.90 -12.38 47.23
C ASP A 92 -25.89 -13.44 46.73
N SER A 93 -25.43 -14.41 47.55
CA SER A 93 -25.94 -15.80 47.68
C SER A 93 -26.02 -16.56 46.33
N SER A 94 -25.46 -17.75 46.08
CA SER A 94 -25.35 -18.96 46.90
C SER A 94 -24.62 -20.11 46.15
N SER A 95 -23.87 -20.94 46.92
CA SER A 95 -23.66 -22.41 46.89
C SER A 95 -23.78 -23.23 45.59
N SER A 96 -22.95 -24.22 45.25
CA SER A 96 -22.77 -25.53 45.92
C SER A 96 -21.88 -26.44 45.03
N SER A 97 -20.73 -26.94 45.49
CA SER A 97 -20.44 -28.31 45.99
C SER A 97 -20.60 -29.51 45.02
N SER A 98 -19.45 -30.02 44.55
CA SER A 98 -18.95 -31.44 44.54
C SER A 98 -19.89 -32.64 44.27
N SER A 99 -19.49 -33.53 43.35
CA SER A 99 -19.01 -34.92 43.65
C SER A 99 -18.89 -35.88 42.43
N SER A 100 -17.70 -36.49 42.32
CA SER A 100 -17.28 -37.85 41.90
C SER A 100 -18.17 -38.83 41.08
N SER A 101 -17.57 -39.46 40.04
CA SER A 101 -17.15 -40.90 39.94
C SER A 101 -17.42 -41.66 38.60
N SER A 102 -16.30 -42.01 37.93
CA SER A 102 -15.85 -43.26 37.26
C SER A 102 -16.60 -44.04 36.13
N SER A 103 -15.84 -44.24 35.03
CA SER A 103 -15.62 -45.45 34.17
C SER A 103 -16.67 -45.80 33.07
N SER A 104 -16.37 -46.16 31.80
CA SER A 104 -15.29 -46.98 31.21
C SER A 104 -15.18 -46.86 29.65
N GLY A 105 -13.97 -47.06 29.08
CA GLY A 105 -13.62 -47.52 27.69
C GLY A 105 -13.80 -46.53 26.51
N SER A 106 -12.91 -46.31 25.52
CA SER A 106 -11.79 -47.06 24.93
C SER A 106 -10.87 -46.12 24.11
N THR A 107 -9.64 -46.58 23.83
CA THR A 107 -8.39 -45.92 23.43
C THR A 107 -8.30 -45.29 22.01
N VAL A 108 -7.53 -44.17 21.90
CA VAL A 108 -6.39 -43.89 20.95
C VAL A 108 -6.36 -42.42 20.45
N GLN A 109 -5.16 -41.81 20.53
CA GLN A 109 -4.66 -40.52 20.00
C GLN A 109 -4.93 -39.22 20.79
N GLN A 110 -4.05 -38.94 21.77
CA GLN A 110 -3.87 -37.60 22.34
C GLN A 110 -2.65 -36.91 21.70
N TYR A 111 -2.94 -35.88 20.91
CA TYR A 111 -2.10 -34.69 20.83
C TYR A 111 -2.13 -34.00 22.21
N HIS A 112 -0.96 -33.70 22.78
CA HIS A 112 -0.88 -32.80 23.93
C HIS A 112 -0.01 -31.60 23.58
N GLN A 113 -0.72 -30.51 23.35
CA GLN A 113 -0.31 -29.14 23.65
C GLN A 113 0.24 -29.09 25.08
N GLN A 114 1.42 -28.51 25.30
CA GLN A 114 1.79 -28.10 26.65
C GLN A 114 2.47 -26.74 26.70
N ASN A 115 1.98 -26.02 27.70
CA ASN A 115 2.08 -24.61 28.04
C ASN A 115 3.40 -24.27 28.73
N LEU A 116 3.66 -22.97 28.82
CA LEU A 116 4.70 -22.35 29.64
C LEU A 116 4.72 -22.92 31.08
N ASN A 117 5.89 -23.38 31.54
CA ASN A 117 6.44 -22.96 32.82
C ASN A 117 7.92 -23.34 32.99
N ASN A 118 8.64 -22.42 33.61
CA ASN A 118 10.06 -22.41 33.90
C ASN A 118 10.46 -23.61 34.77
N ASN A 119 11.43 -24.43 34.33
CA ASN A 119 12.33 -25.17 35.22
C ASN A 119 13.57 -25.68 34.46
N ASN A 120 14.73 -25.20 34.90
CA ASN A 120 16.05 -25.69 34.56
C ASN A 120 16.12 -27.22 34.70
N THR A 121 16.19 -27.90 33.56
CA THR A 121 16.76 -29.24 33.48
C THR A 121 17.64 -29.28 32.25
N ILE A 122 18.95 -29.28 32.47
CA ILE A 122 19.95 -29.53 31.43
C ILE A 122 19.70 -30.95 30.91
N GLN A 123 18.91 -31.07 29.84
CA GLN A 123 18.81 -32.29 29.07
C GLN A 123 20.04 -32.36 28.15
N ASN A 124 20.76 -33.48 28.24
CA ASN A 124 21.93 -33.82 27.43
C ASN A 124 21.77 -33.39 25.97
N CYS A 125 22.64 -32.47 25.55
CA CYS A 125 22.67 -31.89 24.22
C CYS A 125 23.24 -32.89 23.21
N ASN A 126 22.39 -33.71 22.59
CA ASN A 126 22.77 -34.53 21.44
C ASN A 126 22.11 -34.05 20.13
N TRP A 127 21.96 -32.73 19.98
CA TRP A 127 21.43 -32.12 18.75
C TRP A 127 22.43 -32.11 17.59
N GLN A 128 23.72 -32.28 17.86
CA GLN A 128 24.79 -32.16 16.86
C GLN A 128 24.80 -33.31 15.83
N GLY A 129 24.09 -34.42 16.09
CA GLY A 129 24.13 -35.63 15.27
C GLY A 129 22.83 -36.04 14.57
N LEU A 130 21.72 -35.32 14.75
CA LEU A 130 20.40 -35.74 14.24
C LEU A 130 20.04 -35.20 12.84
N TYR A 131 20.87 -34.32 12.27
CA TYR A 131 20.66 -33.75 10.93
C TYR A 131 21.76 -34.24 9.97
N SER A 132 21.35 -34.94 8.91
CA SER A 132 22.25 -35.53 7.91
C SER A 132 23.26 -34.51 7.40
N THR A 133 24.54 -34.89 7.36
CA THR A 133 25.60 -34.09 6.73
C THR A 133 25.34 -33.99 5.23
N ILE A 134 25.73 -32.86 4.62
CA ILE A 134 25.55 -32.51 3.20
C ILE A 134 26.02 -33.62 2.22
N ARG A 135 26.71 -34.65 2.70
CA ARG A 135 27.27 -35.73 1.90
C ARG A 135 26.42 -37.01 1.83
N GLU A 136 25.29 -37.11 2.52
CA GLU A 136 24.40 -38.27 2.44
C GLU A 136 23.04 -37.93 1.83
N ARG A 137 23.01 -37.78 0.50
CA ARG A 137 21.85 -38.15 -0.33
C ARG A 137 22.35 -38.54 -1.72
N ASN A 138 22.71 -39.80 -1.86
CA ASN A 138 22.85 -40.43 -3.17
C ASN A 138 21.46 -40.83 -3.69
N HIS A 139 21.19 -40.48 -4.94
CA HIS A 139 20.22 -41.06 -5.86
C HIS A 139 18.74 -41.11 -5.43
N THR A 140 17.99 -40.06 -5.77
CA THR A 140 16.84 -40.14 -6.70
C THR A 140 16.36 -38.73 -7.03
N ASP A 141 16.14 -38.47 -8.31
CA ASP A 141 15.78 -37.20 -8.94
C ASP A 141 14.60 -36.47 -8.29
N THR A 142 14.82 -35.33 -7.62
CA THR A 142 14.12 -34.05 -7.85
C THR A 142 14.91 -32.92 -7.17
N PHE A 143 15.38 -31.97 -7.96
CA PHE A 143 16.26 -30.87 -7.55
C PHE A 143 15.50 -29.78 -6.77
N LEU A 144 15.73 -29.66 -5.47
CA LEU A 144 15.88 -28.37 -4.77
C LEU A 144 16.92 -28.54 -3.66
N PRO A 145 18.05 -27.80 -3.69
CA PRO A 145 19.04 -27.87 -2.63
C PRO A 145 18.47 -27.16 -1.38
N LEU A 146 18.18 -27.92 -0.32
CA LEU A 146 17.92 -27.33 1.00
C LEU A 146 19.16 -26.54 1.42
N ALA A 147 19.02 -25.22 1.48
CA ALA A 147 20.09 -24.28 1.77
C ALA A 147 20.76 -24.56 3.15
N PRO A 148 22.06 -24.22 3.32
CA PRO A 148 22.81 -24.39 4.58
C PRO A 148 22.13 -23.80 5.83
N LEU A 149 21.23 -22.82 5.64
CA LEU A 149 20.51 -22.10 6.69
C LEU A 149 19.44 -22.94 7.41
N HIS A 150 18.92 -24.01 6.80
CA HIS A 150 17.94 -24.88 7.47
C HIS A 150 18.48 -25.52 8.77
N ARG A 151 19.81 -25.64 8.92
CA ARG A 151 20.45 -26.12 10.17
C ARG A 151 20.46 -25.08 11.30
N ASN A 152 20.48 -23.80 10.95
CA ASN A 152 20.47 -22.72 11.94
C ASN A 152 19.05 -22.43 12.45
N SER A 153 18.01 -23.00 11.83
CA SER A 153 16.63 -22.87 12.31
C SER A 153 16.43 -23.28 13.77
N VAL A 154 17.17 -24.29 14.25
CA VAL A 154 17.13 -24.77 15.64
C VAL A 154 17.75 -23.75 16.62
N MET A 155 18.57 -22.84 16.11
CA MET A 155 19.20 -21.76 16.88
C MET A 155 18.39 -20.45 16.85
N PHE A 156 17.31 -20.39 16.06
CA PHE A 156 16.41 -19.24 16.04
C PHE A 156 15.73 -19.06 17.40
N ASN A 157 15.81 -17.85 17.95
CA ASN A 157 15.22 -17.47 19.24
C ASN A 157 15.59 -18.44 20.40
N ASN A 158 16.80 -18.98 20.37
CA ASN A 158 17.30 -19.95 21.34
C ASN A 158 18.45 -19.34 22.16
N GLU A 159 18.45 -19.57 23.47
CA GLU A 159 19.50 -19.10 24.39
C GLU A 159 20.78 -19.97 24.32
N LEU A 160 20.70 -21.16 23.71
CA LEU A 160 21.85 -22.02 23.50
C LEU A 160 22.88 -21.36 22.59
N MET A 161 24.09 -21.11 23.12
CA MET A 161 25.22 -20.48 22.42
C MET A 161 25.01 -19.02 21.97
N ALA A 162 23.96 -18.35 22.48
CA ALA A 162 23.74 -16.93 22.22
C ALA A 162 24.87 -16.07 22.82
N ASP A 163 25.49 -15.23 22.00
CA ASP A 163 26.63 -14.35 22.33
C ASP A 163 26.26 -12.85 22.25
N VAL A 164 24.99 -12.56 21.99
CA VAL A 164 24.40 -11.22 22.03
C VAL A 164 22.91 -11.29 22.37
N HIS A 165 22.42 -10.29 23.09
CA HIS A 165 21.01 -10.10 23.39
C HIS A 165 20.53 -8.75 22.88
N PHE A 166 19.37 -8.72 22.24
CA PHE A 166 18.73 -7.51 21.76
C PHE A 166 17.57 -7.13 22.66
N LEU A 167 17.51 -5.87 23.08
CA LEU A 167 16.36 -5.28 23.75
C LEU A 167 15.60 -4.46 22.70
N VAL A 168 14.56 -5.07 22.11
CA VAL A 168 13.82 -4.53 20.97
C VAL A 168 12.48 -3.98 21.41
N GLY A 169 12.09 -2.82 20.88
CA GLY A 169 10.78 -2.21 21.14
C GLY A 169 10.85 -0.93 21.98
N GLN A 170 9.72 -0.21 22.04
CA GLN A 170 9.64 1.05 22.77
C GLN A 170 9.74 0.84 24.30
N PRO A 171 10.22 1.84 25.06
CA PRO A 171 10.30 1.76 26.52
C PRO A 171 8.91 1.43 27.12
N GLY A 172 8.78 0.25 27.73
CA GLY A 172 7.51 -0.26 28.28
C GLY A 172 6.92 -1.47 27.55
N GLY A 173 7.41 -1.79 26.35
CA GLY A 173 7.08 -2.98 25.56
C GLY A 173 8.32 -3.64 24.96
N THR A 174 9.45 -3.56 25.67
CA THR A 174 10.72 -4.13 25.23
C THR A 174 10.77 -5.64 25.42
N GLU A 175 11.15 -6.36 24.38
CA GLU A 175 11.42 -7.79 24.43
C GLU A 175 12.92 -8.07 24.33
N ARG A 176 13.40 -9.03 25.14
CA ARG A 176 14.79 -9.48 25.13
C ARG A 176 14.91 -10.70 24.22
N LEU A 177 15.65 -10.57 23.13
CA LEU A 177 15.79 -11.59 22.10
C LEU A 177 17.25 -12.08 22.03
N PRO A 178 17.51 -13.39 22.14
CA PRO A 178 18.84 -13.95 21.97
C PRO A 178 19.26 -13.97 20.50
N GLY A 179 20.56 -13.84 20.24
CA GLY A 179 21.12 -13.92 18.90
C GLY A 179 22.58 -14.39 18.87
N HIS A 180 23.06 -14.65 17.66
CA HIS A 180 24.39 -15.17 17.36
C HIS A 180 25.12 -14.20 16.42
N ARG A 181 26.18 -13.55 16.89
CA ARG A 181 26.92 -12.50 16.17
C ARG A 181 27.39 -12.97 14.80
N TYR A 182 27.92 -14.19 14.70
CA TYR A 182 28.41 -14.76 13.45
C TYR A 182 27.30 -14.88 12.40
N VAL A 183 26.17 -15.49 12.76
CA VAL A 183 25.03 -15.68 11.83
C VAL A 183 24.49 -14.34 11.36
N LEU A 184 24.34 -13.40 12.28
CA LEU A 184 23.84 -12.04 11.99
C LEU A 184 24.80 -11.23 11.11
N ALA A 185 26.11 -11.33 11.37
CA ALA A 185 27.12 -10.64 10.58
C ALA A 185 27.22 -11.19 9.14
N VAL A 186 26.96 -12.49 8.94
CA VAL A 186 26.88 -13.08 7.60
C VAL A 186 25.62 -12.63 6.87
N GLY A 187 24.48 -12.55 7.58
CA GLY A 187 23.20 -12.15 6.99
C GLY A 187 23.01 -10.64 6.77
N SER A 188 23.80 -9.79 7.41
CA SER A 188 23.67 -8.33 7.36
C SER A 188 25.02 -7.64 7.51
N SER A 189 25.31 -6.74 6.56
CA SER A 189 26.49 -5.88 6.60
C SER A 189 26.47 -4.91 7.79
N VAL A 190 25.28 -4.52 8.25
CA VAL A 190 25.10 -3.64 9.42
C VAL A 190 25.48 -4.37 10.69
N PHE A 191 25.04 -5.61 10.87
CA PHE A 191 25.45 -6.44 12.00
C PHE A 191 26.96 -6.76 11.93
N HIS A 192 27.51 -6.99 10.74
CA HIS A 192 28.95 -7.16 10.58
C HIS A 192 29.73 -5.94 11.08
N ALA A 193 29.34 -4.73 10.67
CA ALA A 193 29.97 -3.49 11.13
C ALA A 193 29.77 -3.26 12.64
N MET A 194 28.59 -3.61 13.17
CA MET A 194 28.27 -3.48 14.59
C MET A 194 29.13 -4.39 15.48
N PHE A 195 29.42 -5.62 15.05
CA PHE A 195 30.14 -6.61 15.85
C PHE A 195 31.65 -6.70 15.56
N TYR A 196 32.05 -6.47 14.31
CA TYR A 196 33.42 -6.68 13.83
C TYR A 196 34.03 -5.44 13.17
N GLY A 197 33.31 -4.30 13.15
CA GLY A 197 33.83 -3.04 12.63
C GLY A 197 34.84 -2.36 13.57
N GLU A 198 35.52 -1.33 13.07
CA GLU A 198 36.54 -0.58 13.81
C GLU A 198 36.00 0.14 15.07
N LEU A 199 34.69 0.37 15.12
CA LEU A 199 33.96 1.00 16.23
C LEU A 199 33.10 0.00 17.02
N ALA A 200 33.31 -1.31 16.84
CA ALA A 200 32.52 -2.33 17.50
C ALA A 200 32.70 -2.27 19.03
N GLU A 201 31.59 -2.04 19.74
CA GLU A 201 31.57 -2.13 21.19
C GLU A 201 31.19 -3.56 21.60
N ASN A 202 32.02 -4.22 22.41
CA ASN A 202 31.72 -5.55 22.96
C ASN A 202 30.69 -5.47 24.10
N LYS A 203 29.49 -4.96 23.80
CA LYS A 203 28.34 -5.01 24.69
C LYS A 203 27.59 -6.32 24.48
N GLY A 204 27.27 -7.01 25.57
CA GLY A 204 26.43 -8.21 25.54
C GLY A 204 24.96 -7.88 25.20
N GLU A 205 24.52 -6.66 25.49
CA GLU A 205 23.16 -6.19 25.24
C GLU A 205 23.13 -4.98 24.30
N ILE A 206 22.27 -5.06 23.28
CA ILE A 206 22.08 -4.04 22.26
C ILE A 206 20.62 -3.56 22.28
N ARG A 207 20.42 -2.25 22.39
CA ARG A 207 19.08 -1.65 22.45
C ARG A 207 18.62 -1.17 21.08
N ILE A 208 17.42 -1.60 20.66
CA ILE A 208 16.80 -1.24 19.39
C ILE A 208 15.39 -0.70 19.69
N PRO A 209 15.25 0.59 20.06
CA PRO A 209 13.98 1.16 20.49
C PRO A 209 13.02 1.48 19.34
N ASP A 210 13.52 1.49 18.11
CA ASP A 210 12.84 1.99 16.91
C ASP A 210 12.27 0.89 16.01
N VAL A 211 12.42 -0.38 16.40
CA VAL A 211 11.87 -1.53 15.67
C VAL A 211 10.93 -2.30 16.59
N GLU A 212 9.79 -2.74 16.05
CA GLU A 212 8.85 -3.59 16.78
C GLU A 212 9.40 -5.02 16.95
N PRO A 213 9.20 -5.69 18.10
CA PRO A 213 9.71 -7.05 18.32
C PRO A 213 9.28 -8.04 17.25
N ALA A 214 8.02 -8.01 16.81
CA ALA A 214 7.49 -8.89 15.78
C ALA A 214 8.21 -8.73 14.44
N ALA A 215 8.46 -7.49 14.01
CA ALA A 215 9.19 -7.19 12.77
C ALA A 215 10.66 -7.62 12.84
N PHE A 216 11.30 -7.40 13.99
CA PHE A 216 12.68 -7.84 14.21
C PHE A 216 12.78 -9.37 14.22
N LEU A 217 11.83 -10.07 14.85
CA LEU A 217 11.75 -11.52 14.84
C LEU A 217 11.52 -12.08 13.43
N ALA A 218 10.67 -11.46 12.62
CA ALA A 218 10.47 -11.86 11.23
C ALA A 218 11.78 -11.73 10.42
N MET A 219 12.53 -10.64 10.61
CA MET A 219 13.84 -10.45 10.00
C MET A 219 14.87 -11.46 10.51
N LEU A 220 14.91 -11.74 11.82
CA LEU A 220 15.77 -12.77 12.39
C LEU A 220 15.44 -14.15 11.83
N LYS A 221 14.16 -14.50 11.75
CA LYS A 221 13.70 -15.78 11.18
C LYS A 221 14.18 -15.93 9.74
N TYR A 222 14.10 -14.86 8.95
CA TYR A 222 14.66 -14.83 7.61
C TYR A 222 16.19 -15.07 7.60
N ILE A 223 16.95 -14.34 8.43
CA ILE A 223 18.42 -14.50 8.49
C ILE A 223 18.85 -15.90 8.93
N TYR A 224 18.05 -16.59 9.74
CA TYR A 224 18.38 -17.93 10.25
C TYR A 224 17.88 -19.06 9.34
N CYS A 225 16.72 -18.90 8.70
CA CYS A 225 16.01 -19.99 8.04
C CYS A 225 15.74 -19.76 6.54
N ASP A 226 15.98 -18.54 6.01
CA ASP A 226 15.46 -18.06 4.71
C ASP A 226 13.92 -18.13 4.57
N GLU A 227 13.20 -18.30 5.68
CA GLU A 227 11.73 -18.31 5.68
C GLU A 227 11.18 -16.88 5.81
N ILE A 228 10.24 -16.54 4.93
CA ILE A 228 9.58 -15.24 4.89
C ILE A 228 8.15 -15.43 5.40
N ASP A 229 7.87 -14.85 6.56
CA ASP A 229 6.56 -14.89 7.22
C ASP A 229 6.05 -13.45 7.38
N LEU A 230 5.24 -13.01 6.42
CA LEU A 230 4.75 -11.64 6.32
C LEU A 230 3.25 -11.60 6.61
N SER A 231 2.86 -10.69 7.49
CA SER A 231 1.44 -10.36 7.73
C SER A 231 1.17 -8.90 7.35
N ALA A 232 -0.09 -8.58 7.04
CA ALA A 232 -0.49 -7.23 6.67
C ALA A 232 -0.20 -6.19 7.78
N ASP A 233 -0.22 -6.62 9.05
CA ASP A 233 0.04 -5.74 10.19
C ASP A 233 1.54 -5.48 10.40
N THR A 234 2.41 -6.45 10.11
CA THR A 234 3.85 -6.37 10.39
C THR A 234 4.70 -6.04 9.17
N VAL A 235 4.17 -6.13 7.95
CA VAL A 235 4.97 -6.00 6.71
C VAL A 235 5.68 -4.65 6.59
N LEU A 236 5.05 -3.53 6.96
CA LEU A 236 5.67 -2.20 6.90
C LEU A 236 6.81 -2.07 7.92
N ALA A 237 6.60 -2.55 9.15
CA ALA A 237 7.62 -2.56 10.19
C ALA A 237 8.78 -3.52 9.82
N THR A 238 8.47 -4.64 9.18
CA THR A 238 9.46 -5.62 8.68
C THR A 238 10.25 -5.03 7.51
N LEU A 239 9.62 -4.29 6.59
CA LEU A 239 10.30 -3.55 5.53
C LEU A 239 11.26 -2.50 6.10
N TYR A 240 10.83 -1.75 7.12
CA TYR A 240 11.71 -0.82 7.84
C TYR A 240 12.94 -1.53 8.41
N ALA A 241 12.74 -2.63 9.13
CA ALA A 241 13.85 -3.43 9.69
C ALA A 241 14.77 -3.97 8.58
N ALA A 242 14.21 -4.54 7.52
CA ALA A 242 14.98 -5.09 6.40
C ALA A 242 15.85 -4.03 5.71
N LYS A 243 15.32 -2.82 5.50
CA LYS A 243 16.11 -1.70 4.96
C LYS A 243 17.18 -1.23 5.95
N LYS A 244 16.81 -1.02 7.21
CA LYS A 244 17.71 -0.55 8.27
C LYS A 244 18.92 -1.47 8.46
N TYR A 245 18.72 -2.78 8.40
CA TYR A 245 19.77 -3.77 8.54
C TYR A 245 20.32 -4.29 7.20
N ILE A 246 19.92 -3.69 6.07
CA ILE A 246 20.40 -4.02 4.72
C ILE A 246 20.26 -5.53 4.45
N VAL A 247 19.01 -6.00 4.46
CA VAL A 247 18.59 -7.36 4.06
C VAL A 247 17.73 -7.23 2.79
N PRO A 248 18.33 -7.10 1.59
CA PRO A 248 17.61 -6.63 0.40
C PRO A 248 16.55 -7.60 -0.11
N HIS A 249 16.78 -8.90 0.04
CA HIS A 249 15.86 -9.94 -0.41
C HIS A 249 14.56 -9.95 0.41
N LEU A 250 14.68 -9.78 1.73
CA LEU A 250 13.52 -9.59 2.60
C LEU A 250 12.78 -8.29 2.28
N ALA A 251 13.51 -7.19 2.07
CA ALA A 251 12.91 -5.91 1.69
C ALA A 251 12.10 -6.03 0.38
N ARG A 252 12.66 -6.68 -0.65
CA ARG A 252 11.96 -6.95 -1.92
C ARG A 252 10.72 -7.81 -1.73
N ALA A 253 10.78 -8.84 -0.87
CA ALA A 253 9.62 -9.67 -0.57
C ALA A 253 8.50 -8.88 0.13
N CYS A 254 8.86 -7.98 1.05
CA CYS A 254 7.89 -7.07 1.68
C CYS A 254 7.24 -6.15 0.65
N VAL A 255 8.02 -5.55 -0.27
CA VAL A 255 7.48 -4.68 -1.34
C VAL A 255 6.52 -5.46 -2.24
N ASN A 256 6.90 -6.67 -2.69
CA ASN A 256 6.02 -7.53 -3.50
C ASN A 256 4.71 -7.88 -2.76
N PHE A 257 4.77 -8.12 -1.44
CA PHE A 257 3.57 -8.36 -0.64
C PHE A 257 2.67 -7.12 -0.57
N LEU A 258 3.26 -5.93 -0.46
CA LEU A 258 2.51 -4.66 -0.49
C LEU A 258 1.89 -4.41 -1.87
N GLU A 259 2.58 -4.72 -2.96
CA GLU A 259 2.06 -4.57 -4.34
C GLU A 259 0.92 -5.53 -4.68
N THR A 260 0.94 -6.73 -4.09
CA THR A 260 -0.11 -7.74 -4.28
C THR A 260 -1.34 -7.50 -3.39
N SER A 261 -1.16 -6.85 -2.25
CA SER A 261 -2.25 -6.43 -1.36
C SER A 261 -2.75 -5.00 -1.62
N LEU A 262 -2.20 -4.31 -2.61
CA LEU A 262 -2.58 -2.96 -2.98
C LEU A 262 -4.02 -2.92 -3.53
N SER A 263 -4.83 -2.02 -2.97
CA SER A 263 -6.23 -1.79 -3.32
C SER A 263 -6.58 -0.31 -3.13
N ALA A 264 -7.69 0.16 -3.70
CA ALA A 264 -8.12 1.54 -3.50
C ALA A 264 -8.23 1.95 -2.01
N LYS A 265 -8.56 1.01 -1.12
CA LYS A 265 -8.74 1.29 0.32
C LYS A 265 -7.43 1.61 1.06
N ASN A 266 -6.32 1.01 0.65
CA ASN A 266 -5.02 1.18 1.31
C ASN A 266 -4.01 1.98 0.47
N ALA A 267 -4.33 2.27 -0.80
CA ALA A 267 -3.43 2.96 -1.72
C ALA A 267 -2.96 4.33 -1.21
N CYS A 268 -3.83 5.12 -0.57
CA CYS A 268 -3.47 6.43 -0.02
C CYS A 268 -2.43 6.34 1.10
N VAL A 269 -2.61 5.39 2.02
CA VAL A 269 -1.65 5.16 3.12
C VAL A 269 -0.35 4.60 2.57
N LEU A 270 -0.43 3.60 1.69
CA LEU A 270 0.75 2.99 1.06
C LEU A 270 1.53 3.98 0.21
N LEU A 271 0.88 4.96 -0.41
CA LEU A 271 1.55 6.04 -1.13
C LEU A 271 2.45 6.84 -0.17
N SER A 272 1.92 7.34 0.94
CA SER A 272 2.70 8.08 1.95
C SER A 272 3.86 7.24 2.49
N GLN A 273 3.62 5.95 2.76
CA GLN A 273 4.68 5.03 3.22
C GLN A 273 5.72 4.73 2.13
N SER A 274 5.33 4.56 0.86
CA SER A 274 6.25 4.27 -0.25
C SER A 274 7.23 5.42 -0.50
N CYS A 275 6.76 6.66 -0.35
CA CYS A 275 7.61 7.85 -0.39
C CYS A 275 8.62 7.86 0.76
N LEU A 276 8.20 7.46 1.98
CA LEU A 276 9.07 7.36 3.14
C LEU A 276 10.16 6.28 2.96
N PHE A 277 9.82 5.16 2.35
CA PHE A 277 10.76 4.07 2.09
C PHE A 277 11.59 4.25 0.82
N GLU A 278 11.38 5.30 0.04
CA GLU A 278 12.04 5.54 -1.26
C GLU A 278 11.86 4.35 -2.25
N GLU A 279 10.63 3.83 -2.34
CA GLU A 279 10.27 2.74 -3.27
C GLU A 279 9.46 3.28 -4.46
N PRO A 280 10.12 3.75 -5.54
CA PRO A 280 9.45 4.46 -6.64
C PRO A 280 8.50 3.57 -7.44
N GLU A 281 8.81 2.27 -7.56
CA GLU A 281 7.94 1.31 -8.25
C GLU A 281 6.61 1.15 -7.51
N LEU A 282 6.66 0.95 -6.18
CA LEU A 282 5.47 0.89 -5.33
C LEU A 282 4.69 2.21 -5.34
N THR A 283 5.38 3.36 -5.32
CA THR A 283 4.76 4.69 -5.43
C THR A 283 3.99 4.82 -6.75
N GLN A 284 4.60 4.40 -7.87
CA GLN A 284 3.93 4.42 -9.17
C GLN A 284 2.68 3.53 -9.17
N ARG A 285 2.77 2.32 -8.61
CA ARG A 285 1.61 1.41 -8.50
C ARG A 285 0.49 2.00 -7.66
N CYS A 286 0.81 2.68 -6.56
CA CYS A 286 -0.18 3.38 -5.74
C CYS A 286 -0.89 4.46 -6.56
N TRP A 287 -0.14 5.23 -7.37
CA TRP A 287 -0.72 6.23 -8.26
C TRP A 287 -1.62 5.65 -9.34
N GLU A 288 -1.25 4.53 -9.95
CA GLU A 288 -2.08 3.85 -10.95
C GLU A 288 -3.45 3.47 -10.36
N VAL A 289 -3.48 2.92 -9.14
CA VAL A 289 -4.70 2.56 -8.43
C VAL A 289 -5.51 3.79 -8.02
N ILE A 290 -4.86 4.82 -7.46
CA ILE A 290 -5.52 6.07 -7.05
C ILE A 290 -6.14 6.78 -8.25
N ASP A 291 -5.44 6.83 -9.38
CA ASP A 291 -5.96 7.50 -10.57
C ASP A 291 -7.13 6.72 -11.17
N ALA A 292 -7.04 5.39 -11.27
CA ALA A 292 -8.08 4.56 -11.87
C ALA A 292 -9.34 4.44 -11.01
N GLN A 293 -9.17 4.30 -9.69
CA GLN A 293 -10.24 4.08 -8.71
C GLN A 293 -10.34 5.24 -7.70
N ALA A 294 -10.17 6.48 -8.19
CA ALA A 294 -10.09 7.69 -7.37
C ALA A 294 -11.25 7.86 -6.39
N GLU A 295 -12.50 7.64 -6.82
CA GLU A 295 -13.67 7.76 -5.95
C GLU A 295 -13.61 6.79 -4.75
N LEU A 296 -13.20 5.53 -4.98
CA LEU A 296 -13.06 4.54 -3.91
C LEU A 296 -11.88 4.85 -2.98
N ALA A 297 -10.78 5.37 -3.53
CA ALA A 297 -9.59 5.72 -2.76
C ALA A 297 -9.83 6.95 -1.86
N LEU A 298 -10.48 7.97 -2.39
CA LEU A 298 -10.78 9.22 -1.67
C LEU A 298 -11.82 9.04 -0.56
N ARG A 299 -12.77 8.11 -0.72
CA ARG A 299 -13.76 7.76 0.31
C ARG A 299 -13.23 6.79 1.37
N SER A 300 -12.02 6.26 1.20
CA SER A 300 -11.47 5.30 2.14
C SER A 300 -11.05 5.96 3.46
N GLU A 301 -11.15 5.23 4.57
CA GLU A 301 -10.62 5.70 5.86
C GLU A 301 -9.11 5.98 5.78
N GLY A 302 -8.39 5.22 4.94
CA GLY A 302 -6.97 5.42 4.71
C GLY A 302 -6.61 6.77 4.07
N PHE A 303 -7.56 7.46 3.43
CA PHE A 303 -7.34 8.83 2.95
C PHE A 303 -7.26 9.83 4.11
N CYS A 304 -8.01 9.62 5.19
CA CYS A 304 -7.99 10.51 6.36
C CYS A 304 -6.68 10.44 7.16
N ASP A 305 -5.91 9.37 6.99
CA ASP A 305 -4.64 9.12 7.71
C ASP A 305 -3.40 9.70 7.01
N ILE A 306 -3.55 10.29 5.82
CA ILE A 306 -2.41 10.82 5.05
C ILE A 306 -1.89 12.15 5.59
N ASP A 307 -0.63 12.44 5.32
CA ASP A 307 -0.01 13.73 5.62
C ASP A 307 -0.42 14.83 4.62
N ALA A 308 -0.24 16.09 5.01
CA ALA A 308 -0.64 17.25 4.20
C ALA A 308 0.08 17.32 2.84
N GLN A 309 1.34 16.88 2.76
CA GLN A 309 2.10 16.91 1.50
C GLN A 309 1.55 15.87 0.51
N THR A 310 1.20 14.68 1.00
CA THR A 310 0.53 13.66 0.19
C THR A 310 -0.86 14.15 -0.26
N LEU A 311 -1.63 14.82 0.60
CA LEU A 311 -2.92 15.43 0.23
C LEU A 311 -2.75 16.43 -0.93
N GLU A 312 -1.85 17.40 -0.79
CA GLU A 312 -1.59 18.40 -1.84
C GLU A 312 -1.19 17.73 -3.16
N SER A 313 -0.34 16.70 -3.08
CA SER A 313 0.08 15.91 -4.24
C SER A 313 -1.10 15.22 -4.92
N ILE A 314 -2.06 14.68 -4.16
CA ILE A 314 -3.28 14.07 -4.72
C ILE A 314 -4.16 15.16 -5.37
N LEU A 315 -4.43 16.26 -4.66
CA LEU A 315 -5.30 17.34 -5.13
C LEU A 315 -4.77 18.05 -6.38
N GLN A 316 -3.45 18.09 -6.59
CA GLN A 316 -2.84 18.69 -7.77
C GLN A 316 -2.97 17.81 -9.03
N ARG A 317 -3.26 16.51 -8.91
CA ARG A 317 -3.19 15.57 -10.05
C ARG A 317 -4.27 15.79 -11.10
N GLU A 318 -3.83 15.83 -12.36
CA GLU A 318 -4.71 15.92 -13.53
C GLU A 318 -5.40 14.59 -13.87
N THR A 319 -4.85 13.45 -13.44
CA THR A 319 -5.23 12.10 -13.90
C THR A 319 -6.27 11.41 -13.01
N LEU A 320 -6.73 12.05 -11.94
CA LEU A 320 -7.76 11.49 -11.06
C LEU A 320 -9.08 11.24 -11.81
N ASN A 321 -9.49 9.99 -11.91
CA ASN A 321 -10.75 9.59 -12.55
C ASN A 321 -11.93 9.68 -11.58
N THR A 322 -12.33 10.89 -11.19
CA THR A 322 -13.47 11.14 -10.29
C THR A 322 -14.12 12.50 -10.54
N LYS A 323 -15.33 12.69 -10.00
CA LYS A 323 -16.01 13.99 -10.00
C LYS A 323 -15.37 14.91 -8.95
N GLU A 324 -15.30 16.20 -9.26
CA GLU A 324 -14.70 17.17 -8.33
C GLU A 324 -15.47 17.30 -7.01
N LEU A 325 -16.79 17.03 -7.00
CA LEU A 325 -17.58 16.95 -5.77
C LEU A 325 -16.99 15.95 -4.76
N VAL A 326 -16.58 14.77 -5.23
CA VAL A 326 -16.00 13.72 -4.37
C VAL A 326 -14.64 14.16 -3.84
N VAL A 327 -13.84 14.87 -4.66
CA VAL A 327 -12.55 15.45 -4.24
C VAL A 327 -12.76 16.46 -3.11
N PHE A 328 -13.78 17.31 -3.25
CA PHE A 328 -14.14 18.28 -2.23
C PHE A 328 -14.61 17.62 -0.93
N GLU A 329 -15.53 16.67 -0.99
CA GLU A 329 -16.00 15.93 0.18
C GLU A 329 -14.85 15.22 0.90
N ALA A 330 -13.96 14.56 0.16
CA ALA A 330 -12.80 13.88 0.72
C ALA A 330 -11.85 14.85 1.43
N ALA A 331 -11.57 16.03 0.83
CA ALA A 331 -10.76 17.05 1.48
C ALA A 331 -11.39 17.54 2.80
N LEU A 332 -12.72 17.66 2.87
CA LEU A 332 -13.40 18.01 4.11
C LEU A 332 -13.30 16.92 5.18
N SER A 333 -13.42 15.65 4.78
CA SER A 333 -13.24 14.50 5.67
C SER A 333 -11.81 14.45 6.22
N TRP A 334 -10.80 14.67 5.38
CA TRP A 334 -9.41 14.77 5.80
C TRP A 334 -9.20 15.95 6.78
N ALA A 335 -9.77 17.12 6.47
CA ALA A 335 -9.64 18.30 7.34
C ALA A 335 -10.25 18.06 8.73
N GLU A 336 -11.36 17.31 8.79
CA GLU A 336 -11.98 16.90 10.04
C GLU A 336 -11.07 15.96 10.84
N ALA A 337 -10.54 14.92 10.20
CA ALA A 337 -9.60 13.98 10.83
C ALA A 337 -8.34 14.69 11.34
N GLU A 338 -7.81 15.64 10.57
CA GLU A 338 -6.67 16.45 10.97
C GLU A 338 -6.96 17.38 12.15
N CYS A 339 -8.16 17.97 12.21
CA CYS A 339 -8.57 18.75 13.38
C CYS A 339 -8.61 17.87 14.64
N GLN A 340 -9.15 16.65 14.52
CA GLN A 340 -9.15 15.68 15.63
C GLN A 340 -7.72 15.29 16.04
N ARG A 341 -6.83 15.04 15.07
CA ARG A 341 -5.43 14.67 15.31
C ARG A 341 -4.63 15.78 16.00
N LYS A 342 -4.93 17.04 15.68
CA LYS A 342 -4.33 18.23 16.32
C LYS A 342 -5.05 18.66 17.60
N GLU A 343 -6.08 17.93 18.02
CA GLU A 343 -6.94 18.22 19.19
C GLU A 343 -7.55 19.65 19.14
N ILE A 344 -7.88 20.13 17.93
CA ILE A 344 -8.53 21.43 17.68
C ILE A 344 -10.05 21.23 17.63
N THR A 345 -10.83 22.24 18.05
CA THR A 345 -12.29 22.18 17.95
C THR A 345 -12.76 22.03 16.50
N LEU A 346 -13.72 21.13 16.29
CA LEU A 346 -14.35 20.91 14.99
C LEU A 346 -15.24 22.12 14.65
N SER A 347 -14.66 23.10 13.97
CA SER A 347 -15.35 24.26 13.41
C SER A 347 -14.98 24.39 11.93
N ILE A 348 -15.89 24.93 11.13
CA ILE A 348 -15.70 25.17 9.69
C ILE A 348 -14.48 26.06 9.44
N ASP A 349 -14.29 27.10 10.26
CA ASP A 349 -13.11 27.98 10.19
C ASP A 349 -11.80 27.21 10.43
N ASN A 350 -11.82 26.23 11.33
CA ASN A 350 -10.66 25.42 11.63
C ASN A 350 -10.39 24.40 10.53
N LYS A 351 -11.43 23.80 9.93
CA LYS A 351 -11.31 22.96 8.73
C LYS A 351 -10.65 23.73 7.59
N ARG A 352 -11.10 24.96 7.33
CA ARG A 352 -10.49 25.84 6.31
C ARG A 352 -9.03 26.18 6.65
N LYS A 353 -8.72 26.51 7.91
CA LYS A 353 -7.33 26.81 8.34
C LYS A 353 -6.40 25.60 8.19
N VAL A 354 -6.90 24.40 8.44
CA VAL A 354 -6.12 23.16 8.32
C VAL A 354 -5.86 22.81 6.85
N LEU A 355 -6.84 23.01 5.98
CA LEU A 355 -6.66 22.84 4.54
C LEU A 355 -5.75 23.91 3.93
N GLY A 356 -5.78 25.15 4.43
CA GLY A 356 -4.91 26.23 3.97
C GLY A 356 -4.98 26.43 2.46
N GLU A 357 -3.83 26.42 1.79
CA GLU A 357 -3.70 26.59 0.34
C GLU A 357 -4.26 25.40 -0.47
N ALA A 358 -4.39 24.22 0.16
CA ALA A 358 -4.89 23.02 -0.52
C ALA A 358 -6.35 23.17 -0.99
N VAL A 359 -7.13 24.08 -0.38
CA VAL A 359 -8.49 24.40 -0.82
C VAL A 359 -8.50 24.93 -2.26
N TYR A 360 -7.50 25.71 -2.66
CA TYR A 360 -7.41 26.31 -3.99
C TYR A 360 -6.98 25.32 -5.08
N LEU A 361 -6.46 24.16 -4.69
CA LEU A 361 -6.16 23.05 -5.61
C LEU A 361 -7.42 22.30 -6.07
N ILE A 362 -8.53 22.46 -5.35
CA ILE A 362 -9.83 21.88 -5.70
C ILE A 362 -10.48 22.75 -6.77
N ARG A 363 -10.92 22.12 -7.86
CA ARG A 363 -11.44 22.79 -9.06
C ARG A 363 -12.94 23.04 -8.97
N ILE A 364 -13.37 23.69 -7.89
CA ILE A 364 -14.79 23.96 -7.59
C ILE A 364 -15.58 24.53 -8.78
N PRO A 365 -15.03 25.42 -9.64
CA PRO A 365 -15.74 25.93 -10.82
C PRO A 365 -16.06 24.89 -11.90
N THR A 366 -15.50 23.68 -11.80
CA THR A 366 -15.70 22.57 -12.75
C THR A 366 -16.76 21.58 -12.28
N MET A 367 -17.32 21.76 -11.08
CA MET A 367 -18.43 20.97 -10.56
C MET A 367 -19.71 21.21 -11.38
N ALA A 368 -20.69 20.32 -11.26
CA ALA A 368 -22.02 20.65 -11.74
C ALA A 368 -22.62 21.77 -10.88
N LEU A 369 -23.43 22.65 -11.47
CA LEU A 369 -24.06 23.76 -10.73
C LEU A 369 -24.89 23.26 -9.54
N ASP A 370 -25.61 22.14 -9.72
CA ASP A 370 -26.40 21.52 -8.66
C ASP A 370 -25.52 20.97 -7.52
N ASP A 371 -24.38 20.38 -7.85
CA ASP A 371 -23.39 19.87 -6.88
C ASP A 371 -22.76 21.03 -6.10
N PHE A 372 -22.45 22.14 -6.77
CA PHE A 372 -21.94 23.35 -6.14
C PHE A 372 -22.97 23.97 -5.20
N ALA A 373 -24.21 24.15 -5.66
CA ALA A 373 -25.27 24.82 -4.90
C ALA A 373 -25.70 24.03 -3.66
N ASN A 374 -25.75 22.70 -3.75
CA ASN A 374 -26.17 21.83 -2.65
C ASN A 374 -25.01 21.34 -1.77
N GLY A 375 -23.77 21.38 -2.27
CA GLY A 375 -22.58 20.93 -1.54
C GLY A 375 -21.68 22.10 -1.13
N ALA A 376 -20.80 22.51 -2.04
CA ALA A 376 -19.70 23.44 -1.74
C ALA A 376 -20.18 24.80 -1.22
N ALA A 377 -21.24 25.37 -1.79
CA ALA A 377 -21.79 26.67 -1.38
C ALA A 377 -22.40 26.64 0.04
N GLN A 378 -22.99 25.51 0.45
CA GLN A 378 -23.62 25.34 1.76
C GLN A 378 -22.66 24.83 2.83
N SER A 379 -21.49 24.33 2.44
CA SER A 379 -20.46 23.80 3.36
C SER A 379 -19.93 24.83 4.36
N GLY A 380 -20.06 26.12 4.06
CA GLY A 380 -19.47 27.23 4.83
C GLY A 380 -17.94 27.33 4.73
N VAL A 381 -17.29 26.41 4.02
CA VAL A 381 -15.82 26.37 3.87
C VAL A 381 -15.35 27.46 2.92
N LEU A 382 -16.17 27.87 1.95
CA LEU A 382 -15.92 28.99 1.05
C LEU A 382 -16.35 30.32 1.70
N THR A 383 -15.57 31.37 1.47
CA THR A 383 -15.98 32.71 1.91
C THR A 383 -17.16 33.19 1.07
N LEU A 384 -17.95 34.12 1.60
CA LEU A 384 -19.08 34.71 0.87
C LEU A 384 -18.65 35.36 -0.46
N HIS A 385 -17.44 35.93 -0.51
CA HIS A 385 -16.92 36.51 -1.74
C HIS A 385 -16.59 35.44 -2.77
N GLU A 386 -15.87 34.39 -2.38
CA GLU A 386 -15.54 33.25 -3.25
C GLU A 386 -16.80 32.55 -3.77
N THR A 387 -17.79 32.31 -2.90
CA THR A 387 -19.06 31.69 -3.30
C THR A 387 -19.79 32.54 -4.33
N ASN A 388 -19.81 33.87 -4.16
CA ASN A 388 -20.43 34.79 -5.11
C ASN A 388 -19.67 34.80 -6.46
N ASP A 389 -18.34 34.87 -6.42
CA ASP A 389 -17.53 34.89 -7.64
C ASP A 389 -17.66 33.58 -8.43
N ILE A 390 -17.68 32.43 -7.75
CA ILE A 390 -17.92 31.13 -8.37
C ILE A 390 -19.37 31.04 -8.90
N PHE A 391 -20.35 31.58 -8.19
CA PHE A 391 -21.72 31.64 -8.70
C PHE A 391 -21.85 32.50 -9.97
N LEU A 392 -21.17 33.65 -10.00
CA LEU A 392 -21.07 34.49 -11.18
C LEU A 392 -20.32 33.78 -12.31
N TRP A 393 -19.32 32.93 -12.00
CA TRP A 393 -18.66 32.11 -13.02
C TRP A 393 -19.62 31.16 -13.77
N TYR A 394 -20.63 30.61 -13.08
CA TYR A 394 -21.66 29.77 -13.72
C TYR A 394 -22.70 30.56 -14.52
N THR A 395 -23.06 31.77 -14.07
CA THR A 395 -24.28 32.46 -14.54
C THR A 395 -24.02 33.72 -15.35
N ALA A 396 -22.87 34.38 -15.17
CA ALA A 396 -22.57 35.66 -15.79
C ALA A 396 -21.99 35.50 -17.20
N ALA A 397 -22.35 36.42 -18.09
CA ALA A 397 -21.77 36.50 -19.44
C ALA A 397 -20.29 36.93 -19.41
N ASN A 398 -19.93 37.79 -18.46
CA ASN A 398 -18.55 38.22 -18.21
C ASN A 398 -18.03 37.49 -16.97
N LYS A 399 -17.08 36.58 -17.17
CA LYS A 399 -16.57 35.72 -16.12
C LYS A 399 -15.56 36.45 -15.23
N PRO A 400 -15.70 36.39 -13.89
CA PRO A 400 -14.71 36.94 -12.98
C PRO A 400 -13.41 36.12 -12.99
N GLU A 401 -12.30 36.72 -12.56
CA GLU A 401 -11.05 36.00 -12.29
C GLU A 401 -11.19 35.25 -10.96
N LEU A 402 -10.97 33.94 -10.98
CA LEU A 402 -11.08 33.08 -9.80
C LEU A 402 -9.69 32.69 -9.29
N GLN A 403 -9.57 32.53 -7.98
CA GLN A 403 -8.39 31.93 -7.35
C GLN A 403 -8.35 30.40 -7.52
N PHE A 404 -9.50 29.81 -7.87
CA PHE A 404 -9.65 28.38 -8.12
C PHE A 404 -9.32 28.04 -9.57
N ALA A 405 -8.76 26.85 -9.79
CA ALA A 405 -8.57 26.33 -11.13
C ALA A 405 -9.93 26.13 -11.84
N SER A 406 -10.07 26.71 -13.03
CA SER A 406 -11.30 26.69 -13.84
C SER A 406 -11.35 25.57 -14.87
N GLU A 407 -10.24 24.86 -15.09
CA GLU A 407 -10.13 23.80 -16.09
C GLU A 407 -10.40 22.42 -15.47
N PRO A 408 -11.31 21.61 -16.05
CA PRO A 408 -11.59 20.27 -15.54
C PRO A 408 -10.34 19.39 -15.59
N ARG A 409 -10.25 18.43 -14.66
CA ARG A 409 -9.17 17.43 -14.67
C ARG A 409 -9.19 16.67 -15.99
N LYS A 410 -8.00 16.43 -16.55
CA LYS A 410 -7.86 15.66 -17.81
C LYS A 410 -8.37 14.23 -17.69
N GLY A 411 -8.27 13.64 -16.49
CA GLY A 411 -8.60 12.24 -16.24
C GLY A 411 -7.64 11.27 -16.93
N LEU A 412 -8.02 10.00 -16.94
CA LEU A 412 -7.29 8.95 -17.64
C LEU A 412 -7.75 8.85 -19.10
N SER A 413 -6.81 8.72 -20.03
CA SER A 413 -7.11 8.48 -21.44
C SER A 413 -7.36 6.98 -21.67
N PRO A 414 -8.59 6.56 -22.03
CA PRO A 414 -8.89 5.15 -22.25
C PRO A 414 -8.20 4.63 -23.52
N GLN A 415 -7.56 3.48 -23.41
CA GLN A 415 -7.04 2.69 -24.53
C GLN A 415 -8.08 1.65 -24.95
N ARG A 416 -8.07 1.26 -26.24
CA ARG A 416 -9.07 0.39 -26.85
C ARG A 416 -8.39 -0.78 -27.54
N CYS A 417 -8.58 -1.98 -27.00
CA CYS A 417 -8.07 -3.20 -27.60
C CYS A 417 -9.14 -3.82 -28.52
N HIS A 418 -8.97 -3.66 -29.83
CA HIS A 418 -9.84 -4.26 -30.84
C HIS A 418 -9.37 -5.68 -31.18
N ARG A 419 -10.27 -6.67 -31.10
CA ARG A 419 -9.94 -8.08 -31.36
C ARG A 419 -10.31 -8.61 -32.74
N PHE A 420 -11.00 -7.81 -33.56
CA PHE A 420 -11.49 -8.20 -34.88
C PHE A 420 -10.90 -7.31 -35.96
N GLN A 421 -10.55 -7.90 -37.11
CA GLN A 421 -10.04 -7.18 -38.26
C GLN A 421 -11.15 -6.60 -39.13
N SER A 422 -12.33 -7.22 -39.11
CA SER A 422 -13.49 -6.80 -39.89
C SER A 422 -14.79 -6.96 -39.11
N CYS A 423 -15.82 -6.25 -39.57
CA CYS A 423 -17.19 -6.41 -39.08
C CYS A 423 -18.06 -6.93 -40.22
N ALA A 424 -18.96 -7.86 -39.91
CA ALA A 424 -19.82 -8.47 -40.92
C ALA A 424 -21.01 -7.56 -41.25
N TYR A 425 -21.21 -7.29 -42.55
CA TYR A 425 -22.40 -6.62 -43.06
C TYR A 425 -23.02 -7.49 -44.15
N ARG A 426 -24.22 -8.02 -43.87
CA ARG A 426 -25.11 -8.75 -44.80
C ARG A 426 -24.71 -10.19 -45.15
N SER A 427 -25.09 -11.14 -44.27
CA SER A 427 -25.51 -12.52 -44.64
C SER A 427 -25.79 -13.37 -43.40
N ASN A 428 -25.03 -13.16 -42.32
CA ASN A 428 -25.27 -13.74 -41.00
C ASN A 428 -25.64 -12.62 -40.04
N GLN A 429 -26.79 -12.69 -39.39
CA GLN A 429 -27.25 -11.64 -38.48
C GLN A 429 -27.10 -12.12 -37.05
N TRP A 430 -26.39 -11.36 -36.22
CA TRP A 430 -26.19 -11.71 -34.81
C TRP A 430 -27.42 -11.31 -34.01
N ARG A 431 -28.04 -12.30 -33.35
CA ARG A 431 -29.31 -12.13 -32.66
C ARG A 431 -29.11 -12.05 -31.15
N TYR A 432 -29.85 -11.15 -30.53
CA TYR A 432 -29.87 -10.98 -29.09
C TYR A 432 -31.18 -11.53 -28.55
N ARG A 433 -31.12 -12.73 -27.97
CA ARG A 433 -32.29 -13.41 -27.37
C ARG A 433 -32.06 -13.68 -25.88
N GLY A 434 -31.49 -12.70 -25.17
CA GLY A 434 -31.07 -12.85 -23.77
C GLY A 434 -29.96 -13.88 -23.55
N ARG A 435 -29.27 -14.29 -24.64
CA ARG A 435 -28.12 -15.20 -24.57
C ARG A 435 -26.88 -14.43 -24.17
N CYS A 436 -25.96 -15.13 -23.52
CA CYS A 436 -24.69 -14.58 -23.06
C CYS A 436 -23.65 -14.70 -24.17
N ASP A 437 -23.03 -13.57 -24.50
CA ASP A 437 -21.81 -13.49 -25.28
C ASP A 437 -20.63 -13.41 -24.31
N SER A 438 -19.66 -14.31 -24.42
CA SER A 438 -18.55 -14.37 -23.47
C SER A 438 -17.22 -14.71 -24.12
N ILE A 439 -16.14 -14.10 -23.65
CA ILE A 439 -14.77 -14.32 -24.09
C ILE A 439 -13.83 -14.30 -22.89
N GLN A 440 -12.81 -15.17 -22.89
CA GLN A 440 -11.75 -15.12 -21.92
C GLN A 440 -10.58 -14.32 -22.45
N PHE A 441 -9.94 -13.54 -21.59
CA PHE A 441 -8.72 -12.81 -21.92
C PHE A 441 -7.70 -12.83 -20.79
N ALA A 442 -6.43 -12.73 -21.14
CA ALA A 442 -5.32 -12.47 -20.23
C ALA A 442 -4.47 -11.32 -20.79
N VAL A 443 -3.70 -10.67 -19.94
CA VAL A 443 -2.83 -9.54 -20.28
C VAL A 443 -1.43 -9.76 -19.74
N ASP A 444 -0.42 -9.26 -20.43
CA ASP A 444 0.99 -9.34 -20.00
C ASP A 444 1.34 -8.32 -18.89
N LYS A 445 0.51 -7.31 -18.70
CA LYS A 445 0.69 -6.23 -17.71
C LYS A 445 -0.60 -5.95 -16.96
N ARG A 446 -0.44 -5.49 -15.71
CA ARG A 446 -1.57 -5.02 -14.90
C ARG A 446 -2.25 -3.85 -15.61
N VAL A 447 -3.58 -3.93 -15.76
CA VAL A 447 -4.42 -2.89 -16.36
C VAL A 447 -5.72 -2.74 -15.58
N PHE A 448 -6.43 -1.64 -15.80
CA PHE A 448 -7.79 -1.44 -15.29
C PHE A 448 -8.79 -1.48 -16.44
N ILE A 449 -9.67 -2.47 -16.47
CA ILE A 449 -10.73 -2.56 -17.47
C ILE A 449 -11.84 -1.58 -17.08
N ALA A 450 -12.03 -0.55 -17.90
CA ALA A 450 -13.02 0.49 -17.71
C ALA A 450 -14.38 0.10 -18.29
N GLY A 451 -14.41 -0.74 -19.33
CA GLY A 451 -15.63 -1.13 -20.00
C GLY A 451 -15.41 -1.97 -21.25
N PHE A 452 -16.50 -2.26 -21.96
CA PHE A 452 -16.49 -2.97 -23.24
C PHE A 452 -17.05 -2.08 -24.34
N GLY A 453 -16.45 -2.11 -25.53
CA GLY A 453 -17.10 -1.60 -26.74
C GLY A 453 -17.94 -2.72 -27.34
N LEU A 454 -19.22 -2.46 -27.59
CA LEU A 454 -20.20 -3.42 -28.08
C LEU A 454 -20.72 -3.01 -29.45
N TYR A 455 -21.08 -3.98 -30.29
CA TYR A 455 -21.73 -3.66 -31.56
C TYR A 455 -23.22 -3.41 -31.38
N GLY A 456 -23.73 -2.45 -32.14
CA GLY A 456 -25.13 -2.08 -32.15
C GLY A 456 -25.93 -2.65 -33.33
N SER A 457 -27.05 -2.01 -33.62
CA SER A 457 -28.02 -2.45 -34.62
C SER A 457 -27.47 -2.35 -36.03
N SER A 458 -27.83 -3.34 -36.86
CA SER A 458 -27.51 -3.38 -38.30
C SER A 458 -28.64 -2.87 -39.20
N CYS A 459 -29.82 -2.59 -38.62
CA CYS A 459 -31.04 -2.22 -39.36
C CYS A 459 -31.48 -0.77 -39.12
N GLY A 460 -30.63 0.06 -38.53
CA GLY A 460 -30.90 1.47 -38.22
C GLY A 460 -30.66 1.79 -36.75
N SER A 461 -31.00 3.00 -36.33
CA SER A 461 -30.77 3.42 -34.95
C SER A 461 -31.69 2.70 -33.96
N ALA A 462 -31.14 2.18 -32.87
CA ALA A 462 -31.89 1.45 -31.85
C ALA A 462 -31.26 1.60 -30.46
N GLU A 463 -32.11 1.57 -29.43
CA GLU A 463 -31.67 1.46 -28.04
C GLU A 463 -31.39 -0.02 -27.71
N TYR A 464 -30.27 -0.26 -27.03
CA TYR A 464 -29.89 -1.55 -26.48
C TYR A 464 -29.71 -1.46 -24.97
N SER A 465 -30.09 -2.53 -24.30
CA SER A 465 -29.85 -2.80 -22.89
C SER A 465 -28.69 -3.79 -22.79
N ALA A 466 -27.62 -3.41 -22.10
CA ALA A 466 -26.40 -4.21 -21.96
C ALA A 466 -26.12 -4.49 -20.50
N ARG A 467 -26.06 -5.77 -20.15
CA ARG A 467 -25.58 -6.25 -18.86
C ARG A 467 -24.18 -6.82 -19.04
N ILE A 468 -23.18 -6.05 -18.65
CA ILE A 468 -21.77 -6.44 -18.72
C ILE A 468 -21.33 -7.03 -17.38
N GLU A 469 -20.51 -8.07 -17.44
CA GLU A 469 -19.91 -8.73 -16.29
C GLU A 469 -18.45 -9.04 -16.58
N LEU A 470 -17.61 -8.91 -15.56
CA LEU A 470 -16.23 -9.32 -15.58
C LEU A 470 -15.97 -10.26 -14.41
N LYS A 471 -15.46 -11.47 -14.71
CA LYS A 471 -15.29 -12.54 -13.74
C LYS A 471 -13.86 -13.08 -13.73
N ARG A 472 -13.44 -13.61 -12.59
CA ARG A 472 -12.20 -14.39 -12.43
C ARG A 472 -12.56 -15.72 -11.77
N GLN A 473 -12.29 -16.84 -12.46
CA GLN A 473 -12.60 -18.18 -11.96
C GLN A 473 -14.06 -18.32 -11.46
N GLY A 474 -15.01 -17.68 -12.14
CA GLY A 474 -16.43 -17.67 -11.77
C GLY A 474 -16.83 -16.61 -10.72
N VAL A 475 -15.88 -15.98 -10.03
CA VAL A 475 -16.15 -14.89 -9.09
C VAL A 475 -16.36 -13.59 -9.84
N LEU A 476 -17.46 -12.89 -9.55
CA LEU A 476 -17.79 -11.60 -10.15
C LEU A 476 -16.92 -10.49 -9.56
N LEU A 477 -16.23 -9.73 -10.41
CA LEU A 477 -15.38 -8.60 -10.02
C LEU A 477 -16.02 -7.25 -10.33
N GLY A 478 -16.78 -7.17 -11.41
CA GLY A 478 -17.50 -5.97 -11.80
C GLY A 478 -18.70 -6.34 -12.65
N GLN A 479 -19.78 -5.59 -12.48
CA GLN A 479 -20.95 -5.66 -13.35
C GLN A 479 -21.52 -4.28 -13.56
N ASN A 480 -22.19 -4.08 -14.68
CA ASN A 480 -23.04 -2.92 -14.87
C ASN A 480 -24.21 -3.29 -15.80
N HIS A 481 -25.36 -2.66 -15.58
CA HIS A 481 -26.52 -2.77 -16.44
C HIS A 481 -26.93 -1.38 -16.90
N THR A 482 -26.68 -1.09 -18.18
CA THR A 482 -26.94 0.22 -18.76
C THR A 482 -27.58 0.11 -20.12
N LYS A 483 -28.17 1.20 -20.56
CA LYS A 483 -28.68 1.34 -21.92
C LYS A 483 -27.70 2.18 -22.74
N TYR A 484 -27.53 1.82 -24.01
CA TYR A 484 -26.78 2.62 -24.96
C TYR A 484 -27.56 2.73 -26.26
N PHE A 485 -27.32 3.83 -26.98
CA PHE A 485 -27.98 4.11 -28.24
C PHE A 485 -27.02 3.80 -29.40
N SER A 486 -27.46 2.92 -30.30
CA SER A 486 -26.78 2.65 -31.56
C SER A 486 -27.35 3.53 -32.66
N ASP A 487 -26.49 4.12 -33.48
CA ASP A 487 -26.87 4.94 -34.65
C ASP A 487 -27.10 4.12 -35.93
N GLY A 488 -26.97 2.79 -35.87
CA GLY A 488 -27.05 1.90 -37.04
C GLY A 488 -25.74 1.72 -37.82
N SER A 489 -24.66 2.38 -37.39
CA SER A 489 -23.32 2.20 -37.93
C SER A 489 -22.65 0.94 -37.40
N SER A 490 -21.58 0.53 -38.08
CA SER A 490 -20.71 -0.57 -37.65
C SER A 490 -19.73 -0.18 -36.53
N ASN A 491 -19.90 1.00 -35.93
CA ASN A 491 -19.03 1.45 -34.83
C ASN A 491 -19.29 0.66 -33.55
N THR A 492 -18.31 0.70 -32.66
CA THR A 492 -18.42 0.16 -31.30
C THR A 492 -18.94 1.24 -30.36
N PHE A 493 -19.88 0.85 -29.49
CA PHE A 493 -20.48 1.73 -28.51
C PHE A 493 -19.96 1.36 -27.12
N PRO A 494 -19.33 2.30 -26.40
CA PRO A 494 -18.73 2.01 -25.11
C PRO A 494 -19.79 1.82 -24.03
N VAL A 495 -19.65 0.73 -23.27
CA VAL A 495 -20.42 0.44 -22.05
C VAL A 495 -19.43 0.32 -20.91
N TRP A 496 -19.57 1.19 -19.91
CA TRP A 496 -18.60 1.35 -18.83
C TRP A 496 -19.02 0.56 -17.59
N PHE A 497 -18.04 0.08 -16.81
CA PHE A 497 -18.28 -0.33 -15.43
C PHE A 497 -18.45 0.92 -14.54
N GLU A 498 -19.06 0.74 -13.36
CA GLU A 498 -19.15 1.82 -12.37
C GLU A 498 -17.76 2.27 -11.91
N TYR A 499 -16.88 1.30 -11.64
CA TYR A 499 -15.47 1.53 -11.34
C TYR A 499 -14.60 0.63 -12.23
N PRO A 500 -13.45 1.12 -12.73
CA PRO A 500 -12.51 0.30 -13.47
C PRO A 500 -12.04 -0.90 -12.63
N VAL A 501 -12.01 -2.09 -13.24
CA VAL A 501 -11.68 -3.34 -12.57
C VAL A 501 -10.21 -3.68 -12.80
N GLN A 502 -9.46 -3.89 -11.72
CA GLN A 502 -8.05 -4.29 -11.77
C GLN A 502 -7.89 -5.71 -12.32
N ILE A 503 -6.99 -5.85 -13.30
CA ILE A 503 -6.63 -7.11 -13.94
C ILE A 503 -5.16 -7.41 -13.63
N GLU A 504 -4.91 -8.58 -13.04
CA GLU A 504 -3.55 -9.06 -12.81
C GLU A 504 -2.95 -9.68 -14.07
N PRO A 505 -1.63 -9.52 -14.28
CA PRO A 505 -0.95 -10.11 -15.43
C PRO A 505 -1.03 -11.64 -15.41
N ASP A 506 -0.95 -12.24 -16.59
CA ASP A 506 -0.88 -13.69 -16.83
C ASP A 506 -2.03 -14.50 -16.22
N THR A 507 -3.14 -13.84 -15.91
CA THR A 507 -4.34 -14.44 -15.33
C THR A 507 -5.50 -14.31 -16.29
N PHE A 508 -6.25 -15.39 -16.51
CA PHE A 508 -7.45 -15.35 -17.35
C PHE A 508 -8.67 -14.81 -16.61
N TYR A 509 -9.33 -13.85 -17.26
CA TYR A 509 -10.59 -13.25 -16.85
C TYR A 509 -11.64 -13.52 -17.93
N THR A 510 -12.90 -13.65 -17.51
CA THR A 510 -14.05 -13.84 -18.40
C THR A 510 -14.81 -12.53 -18.53
N ALA A 511 -14.80 -11.94 -19.73
CA ALA A 511 -15.68 -10.85 -20.11
C ALA A 511 -16.99 -11.42 -20.66
N SER A 512 -18.11 -11.03 -20.08
CA SER A 512 -19.43 -11.51 -20.47
C SER A 512 -20.38 -10.35 -20.68
N VAL A 513 -21.26 -10.49 -21.66
CA VAL A 513 -22.32 -9.52 -21.91
C VAL A 513 -23.63 -10.23 -22.27
N VAL A 514 -24.72 -9.75 -21.70
CA VAL A 514 -26.07 -10.07 -22.16
C VAL A 514 -26.66 -8.81 -22.76
N LEU A 515 -26.90 -8.85 -24.07
CA LEU A 515 -27.52 -7.78 -24.82
C LEU A 515 -29.01 -8.08 -25.02
N ASP A 516 -29.81 -7.03 -24.93
CA ASP A 516 -31.25 -7.03 -25.21
C ASP A 516 -31.59 -5.77 -26.03
N GLY A 517 -32.29 -5.93 -27.14
CA GLY A 517 -32.56 -4.85 -28.10
C GLY A 517 -32.91 -5.38 -29.48
N SER A 518 -32.86 -4.52 -30.51
CA SER A 518 -33.36 -4.87 -31.86
C SER A 518 -32.69 -6.14 -32.41
N GLU A 519 -33.46 -6.96 -33.15
CA GLU A 519 -33.14 -8.37 -33.37
C GLU A 519 -31.80 -8.63 -34.09
N LEU A 520 -31.26 -7.67 -34.85
CA LEU A 520 -30.10 -7.89 -35.72
C LEU A 520 -29.00 -6.87 -35.49
N SER A 521 -27.80 -7.34 -35.19
CA SER A 521 -26.63 -6.51 -34.95
C SER A 521 -25.45 -6.84 -35.83
N TYR A 522 -24.51 -5.89 -35.91
CA TYR A 522 -23.16 -6.18 -36.39
C TYR A 522 -22.46 -7.13 -35.43
N PHE A 523 -21.56 -7.94 -35.96
CA PHE A 523 -20.65 -8.76 -35.17
C PHE A 523 -19.28 -8.80 -35.85
N GLY A 524 -18.25 -9.10 -35.07
CA GLY A 524 -16.88 -9.12 -35.56
C GLY A 524 -16.54 -10.44 -36.24
N GLN A 525 -15.63 -10.37 -37.20
CA GLN A 525 -15.05 -11.50 -37.92
C GLN A 525 -13.53 -11.37 -37.94
N GLU A 526 -12.87 -12.46 -38.36
CA GLU A 526 -11.40 -12.51 -38.50
C GLU A 526 -10.72 -12.15 -37.17
N GLY A 527 -11.24 -12.73 -36.09
CA GLY A 527 -10.75 -12.44 -34.76
C GLY A 527 -9.38 -13.08 -34.49
N VAL A 528 -8.56 -12.34 -33.75
CA VAL A 528 -7.17 -12.71 -33.46
C VAL A 528 -7.03 -13.23 -32.03
N THR A 529 -6.16 -14.22 -31.84
CA THR A 529 -5.86 -14.81 -30.53
C THR A 529 -4.98 -13.92 -29.67
N GLU A 530 -4.20 -13.04 -30.28
CA GLU A 530 -3.28 -12.13 -29.60
C GLU A 530 -3.33 -10.75 -30.25
N VAL A 531 -3.38 -9.70 -29.43
CA VAL A 531 -3.43 -8.30 -29.87
C VAL A 531 -2.49 -7.48 -29.01
N GLN A 532 -1.58 -6.75 -29.64
CA GLN A 532 -0.78 -5.73 -28.97
C GLN A 532 -1.49 -4.38 -29.05
N CYS A 533 -1.90 -3.83 -27.91
CA CYS A 533 -2.50 -2.51 -27.79
C CYS A 533 -1.59 -1.61 -26.95
N GLY A 534 -0.91 -0.68 -27.62
CA GLY A 534 0.06 0.20 -26.96
C GLY A 534 1.21 -0.60 -26.34
N ARG A 535 1.30 -0.60 -25.00
CA ARG A 535 2.33 -1.33 -24.24
C ARG A 535 1.84 -2.66 -23.65
N VAL A 536 0.57 -3.03 -23.88
CA VAL A 536 -0.07 -4.19 -23.29
C VAL A 536 -0.43 -5.19 -24.38
N THR A 537 -0.17 -6.47 -24.12
CA THR A 537 -0.50 -7.58 -25.00
C THR A 537 -1.67 -8.35 -24.42
N TYR A 538 -2.73 -8.48 -25.19
CA TYR A 538 -3.94 -9.24 -24.86
C TYR A 538 -3.90 -10.60 -25.53
N GLN A 539 -4.25 -11.64 -24.78
CA GLN A 539 -4.46 -12.99 -25.29
C GLN A 539 -5.91 -13.40 -25.09
N PHE A 540 -6.56 -13.95 -26.11
CA PHE A 540 -7.97 -14.30 -26.11
C PHE A 540 -8.19 -15.80 -26.24
N GLN A 541 -9.16 -16.32 -25.48
CA GLN A 541 -9.61 -17.71 -25.51
C GLN A 541 -11.13 -17.81 -25.48
N CYS A 542 -11.68 -18.90 -26.01
CA CYS A 542 -13.12 -19.15 -25.94
C CYS A 542 -13.57 -19.36 -24.49
N SER A 543 -14.70 -18.75 -24.12
CA SER A 543 -15.33 -18.95 -22.82
C SER A 543 -16.38 -20.06 -22.90
N SER A 544 -16.42 -20.94 -21.90
CA SER A 544 -17.51 -21.90 -21.71
C SER A 544 -18.86 -21.25 -21.42
N ASP A 545 -18.84 -20.00 -20.95
CA ASP A 545 -20.04 -19.24 -20.56
C ASP A 545 -20.75 -18.62 -21.78
N SER A 546 -20.14 -18.71 -22.97
CA SER A 546 -20.67 -18.17 -24.21
C SER A 546 -21.77 -19.08 -24.76
N THR A 547 -23.00 -18.58 -24.76
CA THR A 547 -24.20 -19.30 -25.24
C THR A 547 -24.74 -18.73 -26.55
N ASN A 548 -24.22 -17.57 -26.99
CA ASN A 548 -24.64 -16.90 -28.21
C ASN A 548 -23.65 -17.03 -29.38
N GLY A 549 -22.56 -17.79 -29.19
CA GLY A 549 -21.60 -18.12 -30.24
C GLY A 549 -20.37 -17.22 -30.29
N THR A 550 -20.23 -16.27 -29.37
CA THR A 550 -19.02 -15.45 -29.26
C THR A 550 -17.82 -16.35 -28.93
N GLY A 551 -16.77 -16.24 -29.74
CA GLY A 551 -15.50 -16.89 -29.53
C GLY A 551 -14.37 -16.04 -30.08
N VAL A 552 -13.18 -16.65 -30.22
CA VAL A 552 -11.99 -15.93 -30.71
C VAL A 552 -12.20 -15.44 -32.14
N GLN A 553 -12.68 -16.31 -33.04
CA GLN A 553 -12.77 -16.02 -34.49
C GLN A 553 -13.88 -15.04 -34.88
N GLY A 554 -14.95 -14.93 -34.08
CA GLY A 554 -16.12 -14.12 -34.41
C GLY A 554 -17.05 -13.89 -33.21
N GLY A 555 -17.84 -12.82 -33.27
CA GLY A 555 -18.91 -12.53 -32.30
C GLY A 555 -18.92 -11.12 -31.72
N GLN A 556 -19.42 -11.00 -30.50
CA GLN A 556 -19.56 -9.76 -29.72
C GLN A 556 -18.35 -9.47 -28.83
N ILE A 557 -18.40 -8.35 -28.12
CA ILE A 557 -17.28 -7.79 -27.34
C ILE A 557 -16.10 -7.51 -28.28
N PRO A 558 -16.28 -6.68 -29.33
CA PRO A 558 -15.19 -6.34 -30.25
C PRO A 558 -14.03 -5.60 -29.60
N GLU A 559 -14.29 -4.93 -28.47
CA GLU A 559 -13.35 -4.00 -27.89
C GLU A 559 -13.35 -4.09 -26.36
N LEU A 560 -12.14 -4.19 -25.78
CA LEU A 560 -11.92 -4.01 -24.35
C LEU A 560 -11.35 -2.61 -24.13
N ILE A 561 -11.99 -1.83 -23.26
CA ILE A 561 -11.60 -0.45 -22.92
C ILE A 561 -10.86 -0.47 -21.59
N PHE A 562 -9.66 0.10 -21.54
CA PHE A 562 -8.78 -0.04 -20.38
C PHE A 562 -7.90 1.18 -20.13
N TYR A 563 -7.33 1.24 -18.92
CA TYR A 563 -6.25 2.13 -18.51
C TYR A 563 -5.01 1.30 -18.19
N ALA A 564 -3.84 1.75 -18.64
CA ALA A 564 -2.56 1.03 -18.53
C ALA A 564 -1.39 1.96 -18.27
#